data_AF-A0A6J6GFM8-F1
#
_entry.id   AF-A0A6J6GFM8-F1
#
_cell.length_a   1.000
_cell.length_b   1.000
_cell.length_c   1.000
_cell.angle_alpha   90.00
_cell.angle_beta   90.00
_cell.angle_gamma   90.00
#
_symmetry.space_group_name_H-M   'P 1'
#
loop_
_entity.id
_entity.type
_entity.pdbx_description
1 polymer ?
#
loop_
_entity_poly.entity_id
_entity_poly.type
_entity_poly.pdbx_seq_one_letter_code
_entity_poly.pdbx_strand_id
1 'polypeptide(L)'
;MQVMVEGLALAAFGNMYQFVSEPLLKQLLRYVMSDEARHVAFGVLSLQEVYSQMSDKEIKDRQEFAYEASVRMRDRFMSQEVWERMGVNTRDVIPLVLNDPTRAVFQQMLFSKIVPNCKKLGLLDRNDAWLRRRFEEMGVIQFENEVDTGEEYVKFELGEVYEPLS
;
A
#
# COMPACT_ATOMS: atom_id res chain seq x y z
N MET A 1 -10.17 6.33 2.90
CA MET A 1 -9.67 5.22 3.74
C MET A 1 -9.55 3.93 2.95
N GLN A 2 -10.62 3.48 2.28
CA GLN A 2 -10.67 2.19 1.57
C GLN A 2 -9.48 1.94 0.62
N VAL A 3 -9.27 2.78 -0.40
CA VAL A 3 -8.12 2.67 -1.33
C VAL A 3 -6.76 2.59 -0.63
N MET A 4 -6.59 3.28 0.51
CA MET A 4 -5.34 3.26 1.27
C MET A 4 -5.12 1.89 1.96
N VAL A 5 -6.17 1.36 2.59
CA VAL A 5 -6.11 0.09 3.35
C VAL A 5 -5.94 -1.09 2.42
N GLU A 6 -6.70 -1.12 1.34
CA GLU A 6 -6.63 -2.23 0.39
C GLU A 6 -5.33 -2.18 -0.43
N GLY A 7 -4.86 -1.00 -0.82
CA GLY A 7 -3.55 -0.83 -1.45
C GLY A 7 -2.41 -1.36 -0.56
N LEU A 8 -2.47 -1.08 0.74
CA LEU A 8 -1.52 -1.63 1.72
C LEU A 8 -1.63 -3.16 1.83
N ALA A 9 -2.85 -3.68 1.90
CA ALA A 9 -3.10 -5.12 2.00
C ALA A 9 -2.53 -5.87 0.79
N LEU A 10 -2.72 -5.32 -0.42
CA LEU A 10 -2.19 -5.89 -1.66
C LEU A 10 -0.67 -5.90 -1.70
N ALA A 11 0.00 -4.84 -1.22
CA ALA A 11 1.46 -4.85 -1.11
C ALA A 11 1.94 -5.92 -0.10
N ALA A 12 1.30 -6.01 1.06
CA ALA A 12 1.64 -7.00 2.08
C ALA A 12 1.40 -8.45 1.62
N PHE A 13 0.24 -8.73 1.02
CA PHE A 13 -0.08 -10.05 0.49
C PHE A 13 0.75 -10.41 -0.74
N GLY A 14 1.05 -9.45 -1.61
CA GLY A 14 1.98 -9.65 -2.74
C GLY A 14 3.36 -10.08 -2.27
N ASN A 15 3.89 -9.42 -1.24
CA ASN A 15 5.14 -9.83 -0.61
C ASN A 15 5.05 -11.22 0.02
N MET A 16 3.98 -11.51 0.78
CA MET A 16 3.77 -12.82 1.40
C MET A 16 3.68 -13.95 0.36
N TYR A 17 3.01 -13.70 -0.77
CA TYR A 17 2.85 -14.64 -1.87
C TYR A 17 4.19 -15.06 -2.50
N GLN A 18 5.20 -14.17 -2.48
CA GLN A 18 6.55 -14.49 -2.98
C GLN A 18 7.25 -15.56 -2.14
N PHE A 19 7.07 -15.51 -0.81
CA PHE A 19 7.81 -16.35 0.12
C PHE A 19 7.08 -17.63 0.52
N VAL A 20 5.75 -17.65 0.41
CA VAL A 20 4.95 -18.82 0.80
C VAL A 20 5.17 -19.99 -0.16
N SER A 21 5.49 -21.16 0.42
CA SER A 21 5.65 -22.42 -0.30
C SER A 21 4.45 -23.35 -0.15
N GLU A 22 3.61 -23.14 0.87
CA GLU A 22 2.44 -23.97 1.13
C GLU A 22 1.37 -23.72 0.03
N PRO A 23 0.98 -24.75 -0.75
CA PRO A 23 0.13 -24.57 -1.92
C PRO A 23 -1.25 -23.97 -1.63
N LEU A 24 -1.91 -24.36 -0.53
CA LEU A 24 -3.24 -23.87 -0.19
C LEU A 24 -3.20 -22.37 0.15
N LEU A 25 -2.25 -21.95 0.97
CA LEU A 25 -2.05 -20.57 1.36
C LEU A 25 -1.67 -19.71 0.15
N LYS A 26 -0.88 -20.24 -0.77
CA LYS A 26 -0.56 -19.55 -2.04
C LYS A 26 -1.83 -19.33 -2.86
N GLN A 27 -2.70 -20.33 -2.96
CA GLN A 27 -3.98 -20.22 -3.65
C GLN A 27 -4.93 -19.24 -2.96
N LEU A 28 -5.00 -19.26 -1.63
CA LEU A 28 -5.83 -18.33 -0.85
C LEU A 28 -5.37 -16.88 -1.04
N LEU A 29 -4.07 -16.61 -0.93
CA LEU A 29 -3.49 -15.29 -1.17
C LEU A 29 -3.83 -14.79 -2.58
N ARG A 30 -3.71 -15.65 -3.59
CA ARG A 30 -4.10 -15.30 -4.97
C ARG A 30 -5.56 -14.83 -5.04
N TYR A 31 -6.50 -15.58 -4.47
CA TYR A 31 -7.93 -15.20 -4.52
C TYR A 31 -8.23 -13.92 -3.76
N VAL A 32 -7.66 -13.75 -2.56
CA VAL A 32 -7.81 -12.51 -1.78
C VAL A 32 -7.27 -11.32 -2.57
N MET A 33 -6.07 -11.46 -3.15
CA MET A 33 -5.47 -10.39 -3.94
C MET A 33 -6.31 -10.05 -5.19
N SER A 34 -6.92 -11.03 -5.86
CA SER A 34 -7.85 -10.77 -6.97
C SER A 34 -9.09 -9.98 -6.52
N ASP A 35 -9.67 -10.31 -5.37
CA ASP A 35 -10.81 -9.56 -4.81
C ASP A 35 -10.42 -8.12 -4.44
N GLU A 36 -9.33 -7.94 -3.70
CA GLU A 36 -8.90 -6.61 -3.27
C GLU A 36 -8.46 -5.73 -4.45
N ALA A 37 -7.88 -6.31 -5.52
CA ALA A 37 -7.57 -5.55 -6.73
C ALA A 37 -8.85 -4.99 -7.38
N ARG A 38 -9.94 -5.75 -7.40
CA ARG A 38 -11.24 -5.28 -7.89
C ARG A 38 -11.84 -4.21 -6.98
N HIS A 39 -11.73 -4.37 -5.66
CA HIS A 39 -12.19 -3.35 -4.71
C HIS A 39 -11.42 -2.03 -4.87
N VAL A 40 -10.10 -2.10 -5.04
CA VAL A 40 -9.26 -0.92 -5.30
C VAL A 40 -9.64 -0.27 -6.62
N ALA A 41 -9.77 -1.05 -7.70
CA ALA A 41 -10.15 -0.52 -9.02
C ALA A 41 -11.50 0.19 -8.98
N PHE A 42 -12.51 -0.43 -8.35
CA PHE A 42 -13.81 0.18 -8.14
C PHE A 42 -13.72 1.46 -7.30
N GLY A 43 -12.96 1.44 -6.21
CA GLY A 43 -12.72 2.60 -5.35
C GLY A 43 -12.07 3.76 -6.11
N VAL A 44 -11.07 3.47 -6.95
CA VAL A 44 -10.39 4.49 -7.77
C VAL A 44 -11.36 5.10 -8.78
N LEU A 45 -12.08 4.29 -9.56
CA LEU A 45 -13.00 4.78 -10.59
C LEU A 45 -14.12 5.63 -9.98
N SER A 46 -14.75 5.16 -8.90
CA SER A 46 -15.83 5.89 -8.24
C SER A 46 -15.35 7.21 -7.61
N LEU A 47 -14.16 7.23 -7.02
CA LEU A 47 -13.59 8.45 -6.43
C LEU A 47 -13.10 9.44 -7.47
N GLN A 48 -12.58 8.99 -8.62
CA GLN A 48 -12.15 9.90 -9.70
C GLN A 48 -13.30 10.80 -10.18
N GLU A 49 -14.49 10.24 -10.40
CA GLU A 49 -15.67 10.99 -10.81
C GLU A 49 -16.03 12.06 -9.77
N VAL A 50 -16.03 11.69 -8.50
CA VAL A 50 -16.35 12.59 -7.39
C VAL A 50 -15.29 13.68 -7.22
N TYR A 51 -14.00 13.32 -7.27
CA TYR A 51 -12.89 14.26 -7.08
C TYR A 51 -12.78 15.28 -8.23
N SER A 52 -13.23 14.92 -9.42
CA SER A 52 -13.29 15.84 -10.56
C SER A 52 -14.20 17.06 -10.31
N GLN A 53 -15.18 16.91 -9.41
CA GLN A 53 -16.15 17.95 -9.06
C GLN A 53 -15.83 18.66 -7.74
N MET A 54 -14.77 18.26 -7.04
CA MET A 54 -14.39 18.83 -5.75
C MET A 54 -13.52 20.09 -5.90
N SER A 55 -13.73 21.02 -4.98
CA SER A 55 -12.88 22.19 -4.83
C SER A 55 -11.47 21.83 -4.36
N ASP A 56 -10.51 22.72 -4.60
CA ASP A 56 -9.13 22.55 -4.13
C ASP A 56 -9.04 22.37 -2.60
N LYS A 57 -9.92 23.05 -1.86
CA LYS A 57 -10.04 22.89 -0.41
C LYS A 57 -10.48 21.47 -0.02
N GLU A 58 -11.50 20.93 -0.68
CA GLU A 58 -11.95 19.57 -0.39
C GLU A 58 -10.91 18.53 -0.78
N ILE A 59 -10.24 18.70 -1.93
CA ILE A 59 -9.12 17.85 -2.36
C ILE A 59 -7.97 17.93 -1.36
N LYS A 60 -7.69 19.11 -0.79
CA LYS A 60 -6.68 19.29 0.24
C LYS A 60 -6.95 18.42 1.46
N ASP A 61 -8.21 18.37 1.93
CA ASP A 61 -8.58 17.49 3.05
C ASP A 61 -8.30 16.01 2.72
N ARG A 62 -8.49 15.58 1.46
CA ARG A 62 -8.20 14.18 1.04
C ARG A 62 -6.70 13.93 0.95
N GLN A 63 -5.93 14.91 0.49
CA GLN A 63 -4.46 14.83 0.47
C GLN A 63 -3.90 14.70 1.88
N GLU A 64 -4.37 15.55 2.81
CA GLU A 64 -3.96 15.50 4.23
C GLU A 64 -4.35 14.17 4.86
N PHE A 65 -5.58 13.71 4.63
CA PHE A 65 -6.03 12.40 5.07
C PHE A 65 -5.15 11.27 4.53
N ALA A 66 -4.86 11.27 3.23
CA ALA A 66 -4.03 10.24 2.60
C ALA A 66 -2.62 10.22 3.20
N TYR A 67 -2.02 11.38 3.42
CA TYR A 67 -0.71 11.49 4.06
C TYR A 67 -0.73 10.99 5.51
N GLU A 68 -1.70 11.42 6.32
CA GLU A 68 -1.82 10.96 7.70
C GLU A 68 -2.04 9.45 7.80
N ALA A 69 -2.90 8.90 6.93
CA ALA A 69 -3.13 7.46 6.85
C ALA A 69 -1.82 6.73 6.52
N SER A 70 -1.06 7.22 5.52
CA SER A 70 0.24 6.67 5.16
C SER A 70 1.21 6.65 6.34
N VAL A 71 1.34 7.76 7.09
CA VAL A 71 2.21 7.82 8.29
C VAL A 71 1.80 6.76 9.32
N ARG A 72 0.49 6.68 9.64
CA ARG A 72 -0.02 5.73 10.64
C ARG A 72 0.17 4.27 10.20
N MET A 73 0.01 3.99 8.91
CA MET A 73 0.20 2.66 8.34
C MET A 73 1.66 2.20 8.39
N ARG A 74 2.61 3.08 8.07
CA ARG A 74 4.05 2.81 8.20
C ARG A 74 4.42 2.35 9.61
N ASP A 75 3.84 2.98 10.61
CA ASP A 75 4.20 2.78 12.02
C ASP A 75 3.53 1.55 12.66
N ARG A 76 2.52 0.95 12.02
CA ARG A 76 1.70 -0.14 12.60
C ARG A 76 2.33 -1.55 12.54
N PHE A 77 3.39 -1.75 11.76
CA PHE A 77 3.97 -3.09 11.51
C PHE A 77 5.04 -3.56 12.52
N MET A 78 4.88 -3.23 13.81
CA MET A 78 5.86 -3.64 14.85
C MET A 78 5.51 -4.98 15.52
N SER A 79 4.34 -5.54 15.24
CA SER A 79 3.85 -6.83 15.75
C SER A 79 3.95 -6.99 17.28
N GLN A 80 3.86 -5.89 18.03
CA GLN A 80 4.08 -5.88 19.49
C GLN A 80 3.19 -6.88 20.22
N GLU A 81 1.92 -6.93 19.83
CA GLU A 81 0.91 -7.86 20.34
C GLU A 81 1.21 -9.34 20.08
N VAL A 82 1.96 -9.65 19.02
CA VAL A 82 2.39 -11.02 18.69
C VAL A 82 3.56 -11.40 19.59
N TRP A 83 4.55 -10.51 19.72
CA TRP A 83 5.69 -10.72 20.60
C TRP A 83 5.27 -10.96 22.04
N GLU A 84 4.34 -10.15 22.55
CA GLU A 84 3.78 -10.29 23.89
C GLU A 84 3.10 -11.66 24.09
N ARG A 85 2.27 -12.09 23.14
CA ARG A 85 1.59 -13.40 23.19
C ARG A 85 2.55 -14.58 23.10
N MET A 86 3.70 -14.39 22.44
CA MET A 86 4.77 -15.39 22.36
C MET A 86 5.69 -15.39 23.61
N GLY A 87 5.36 -14.59 24.63
CA GLY A 87 6.15 -14.50 25.87
C GLY A 87 7.43 -13.68 25.73
N VAL A 88 7.54 -12.88 24.68
CA VAL A 88 8.71 -12.03 24.41
C VAL A 88 8.44 -10.61 24.89
N ASN A 89 9.35 -10.08 25.71
CA ASN A 89 9.25 -8.71 26.20
C ASN A 89 9.46 -7.72 25.04
N THR A 90 8.44 -6.95 24.72
CA THR A 90 8.44 -5.99 23.60
C THR A 90 9.53 -4.92 23.74
N ARG A 91 9.92 -4.56 24.96
CA ARG A 91 11.00 -3.59 25.21
C ARG A 91 12.35 -4.05 24.70
N ASP A 92 12.57 -5.35 24.62
CA ASP A 92 13.84 -5.93 24.18
C ASP A 92 13.86 -6.10 22.65
N VAL A 93 12.70 -6.38 22.04
CA VAL A 93 12.56 -6.63 20.59
C VAL A 93 12.35 -5.36 19.78
N ILE A 94 11.59 -4.39 20.29
CA ILE A 94 11.28 -3.16 19.54
C ILE A 94 12.57 -2.45 19.09
N PRO A 95 13.60 -2.23 19.93
CA PRO A 95 14.84 -1.60 19.47
C PRO A 95 15.54 -2.40 18.35
N LEU A 96 15.47 -3.73 18.38
CA LEU A 96 16.06 -4.58 17.33
C LEU A 96 15.30 -4.43 16.01
N VAL A 97 13.97 -4.49 16.05
CA VAL A 97 13.12 -4.30 14.87
C VAL A 97 13.26 -2.88 14.31
N LEU A 98 13.35 -1.86 15.17
CA LEU A 98 13.50 -0.48 14.73
C LEU A 98 14.82 -0.24 13.98
N ASN A 99 15.88 -0.94 14.37
CA ASN A 99 17.22 -0.84 13.78
C ASN A 99 17.47 -1.84 12.63
N ASP A 100 16.51 -2.70 12.30
CA ASP A 100 16.65 -3.67 11.22
C ASP A 100 16.61 -2.94 9.86
N PRO A 101 17.66 -3.04 9.01
CA PRO A 101 17.69 -2.40 7.69
C PRO A 101 16.61 -2.94 6.74
N THR A 102 16.17 -4.19 6.92
CA THR A 102 15.10 -4.79 6.11
C THR A 102 13.74 -4.15 6.37
N ARG A 103 13.56 -3.54 7.55
CA ARG A 103 12.34 -2.82 7.91
C ARG A 103 12.11 -1.61 7.01
N ALA A 104 13.16 -0.84 6.71
CA ALA A 104 13.04 0.33 5.85
C ALA A 104 12.58 -0.07 4.45
N VAL A 105 13.14 -1.15 3.92
CA VAL A 105 12.77 -1.72 2.61
C VAL A 105 11.32 -2.20 2.62
N PHE A 106 10.91 -2.97 3.64
CA PHE A 106 9.54 -3.45 3.77
C PHE A 106 8.54 -2.30 3.90
N GLN A 107 8.85 -1.28 4.71
CA GLN A 107 8.01 -0.10 4.86
C GLN A 107 7.85 0.67 3.57
N GLN A 108 8.92 0.82 2.77
CA GLN A 108 8.82 1.43 1.45
C GLN A 108 7.97 0.59 0.50
N MET A 109 8.20 -0.73 0.44
CA MET A 109 7.46 -1.66 -0.40
C MET A 109 5.95 -1.59 -0.14
N LEU A 110 5.52 -1.40 1.10
CA LEU A 110 4.10 -1.22 1.45
C LEU A 110 3.42 -0.03 0.75
N PHE A 111 4.19 0.97 0.32
CA PHE A 111 3.68 2.13 -0.44
C PHE A 111 3.69 1.94 -1.95
N SER A 112 4.25 0.83 -2.45
CA SER A 112 4.32 0.51 -3.89
C SER A 112 2.95 0.55 -4.58
N LYS A 113 1.86 0.30 -3.84
CA LYS A 113 0.48 0.38 -4.36
C LYS A 113 -0.29 1.61 -3.90
N ILE A 114 0.17 2.32 -2.88
CA ILE A 114 -0.51 3.53 -2.39
C ILE A 114 -0.19 4.74 -3.27
N VAL A 115 1.09 4.92 -3.63
CA VAL A 115 1.54 6.08 -4.39
C VAL A 115 0.95 6.11 -5.82
N PRO A 116 0.95 5.00 -6.60
CA PRO A 116 0.26 4.95 -7.89
C PRO A 116 -1.22 5.27 -7.81
N ASN A 117 -1.93 4.73 -6.81
CA ASN A 117 -3.37 4.98 -6.66
C ASN A 117 -3.65 6.45 -6.31
N CYS A 118 -2.82 7.08 -5.47
CA CYS A 118 -2.90 8.52 -5.20
C CYS A 118 -2.65 9.35 -6.46
N LYS A 119 -1.72 8.94 -7.33
CA LYS A 119 -1.48 9.57 -8.64
C LYS A 119 -2.68 9.44 -9.55
N LYS A 120 -3.24 8.24 -9.68
CA LYS A 120 -4.42 7.96 -10.51
C LYS A 120 -5.64 8.76 -10.06
N LEU A 121 -5.79 8.98 -8.77
CA LEU A 121 -6.82 9.86 -8.19
C LEU A 121 -6.55 11.37 -8.40
N GLY A 122 -5.44 11.74 -9.03
CA GLY A 122 -5.05 13.14 -9.25
C GLY A 122 -4.57 13.86 -7.99
N LEU A 123 -4.33 13.13 -6.88
CA LEU A 123 -3.99 13.75 -5.60
C LEU A 123 -2.54 14.21 -5.53
N LEU A 124 -1.63 13.65 -6.34
CA LEU A 124 -0.22 14.02 -6.28
C LEU A 124 0.07 15.42 -6.84
N ASP A 125 -0.59 15.80 -7.93
CA ASP A 125 -0.21 17.00 -8.70
C ASP A 125 -1.10 18.22 -8.38
N ARG A 126 -2.28 18.01 -7.79
CA ARG A 126 -3.19 19.09 -7.34
C ARG A 126 -2.61 19.83 -6.11
N ASN A 127 -3.10 21.06 -5.88
CA ASN A 127 -2.71 21.90 -4.73
C ASN A 127 -1.18 22.07 -4.62
N ASP A 128 -0.56 22.59 -5.68
CA ASP A 128 0.90 22.84 -5.77
C ASP A 128 1.76 21.60 -5.49
N ALA A 129 1.25 20.43 -5.87
CA ALA A 129 1.86 19.14 -5.64
C ALA A 129 2.19 18.85 -4.17
N TRP A 130 1.36 19.33 -3.24
CA TRP A 130 1.62 19.19 -1.81
C TRP A 130 1.80 17.73 -1.37
N LEU A 131 0.93 16.82 -1.83
CA LEU A 131 1.01 15.41 -1.43
C LEU A 131 2.27 14.74 -2.00
N ARG A 132 2.64 15.06 -3.24
CA ARG A 132 3.89 14.61 -3.87
C ARG A 132 5.10 14.97 -3.02
N ARG A 133 5.23 16.23 -2.61
CA ARG A 133 6.34 16.70 -1.74
C ARG A 133 6.36 15.96 -0.40
N ARG A 134 5.20 15.68 0.18
CA ARG A 134 5.10 14.87 1.41
C ARG A 134 5.55 13.42 1.23
N PHE A 135 5.26 12.82 0.08
CA PHE A 135 5.74 11.48 -0.26
C PHE A 135 7.23 11.46 -0.65
N GLU A 136 7.77 12.55 -1.19
CA GLU A 136 9.22 12.77 -1.34
C GLU A 136 9.91 12.81 0.04
N GLU A 137 9.40 13.62 0.97
CA GLU A 137 9.90 13.70 2.35
C GLU A 137 9.84 12.35 3.08
N MET A 138 8.83 11.53 2.77
CA MET A 138 8.67 10.19 3.33
C MET A 138 9.59 9.14 2.66
N GLY A 139 10.19 9.45 1.51
CA GLY A 139 11.05 8.53 0.76
C GLY A 139 10.29 7.39 0.07
N VAL A 140 9.07 7.66 -0.40
CA VAL A 140 8.20 6.67 -1.07
C VAL A 140 7.76 7.10 -2.47
N ILE A 141 8.10 8.32 -2.90
CA ILE A 141 7.66 8.86 -4.19
C ILE A 141 8.16 8.04 -5.40
N GLN A 142 9.27 7.31 -5.26
CA GLN A 142 9.86 6.49 -6.32
C GLN A 142 8.87 5.48 -6.93
N PHE A 143 7.83 5.10 -6.18
CA PHE A 143 6.81 4.18 -6.65
C PHE A 143 5.75 4.82 -7.56
N GLU A 144 5.80 6.13 -7.85
CA GLU A 144 4.74 6.82 -8.59
C GLU A 144 4.52 6.35 -10.04
N ASN A 145 5.47 5.61 -10.60
CA ASN A 145 5.40 5.05 -11.95
C ASN A 145 5.28 3.53 -11.95
N GLU A 146 5.18 2.91 -10.76
CA GLU A 146 4.91 1.48 -10.67
C GLU A 146 3.51 1.18 -11.20
N VAL A 147 3.35 -0.04 -11.72
CA VAL A 147 2.06 -0.51 -12.24
C VAL A 147 1.03 -0.45 -11.12
N ASP A 148 -0.08 0.26 -11.40
CA ASP A 148 -1.18 0.35 -10.45
C ASP A 148 -1.86 -1.00 -10.27
N THR A 149 -2.50 -1.16 -9.11
CA THR A 149 -3.10 -2.42 -8.67
C THR A 149 -4.11 -2.99 -9.67
N GLY A 150 -4.85 -2.16 -10.41
CA GLY A 150 -5.86 -2.65 -11.33
C GLY A 150 -5.25 -3.39 -12.52
N GLU A 151 -4.16 -2.87 -13.08
CA GLU A 151 -3.56 -3.41 -14.30
C GLU A 151 -2.68 -4.64 -14.05
N GLU A 152 -1.98 -4.71 -12.91
CA GLU A 152 -1.12 -5.84 -12.55
C GLU A 152 -1.92 -7.12 -12.32
N TYR A 153 -3.08 -7.02 -11.69
CA TYR A 153 -3.84 -8.20 -11.24
C TYR A 153 -4.93 -8.67 -12.21
N VAL A 154 -5.35 -7.85 -13.18
CA VAL A 154 -6.11 -8.34 -14.34
C VAL A 154 -5.31 -9.40 -15.11
N LYS A 155 -3.97 -9.26 -15.19
CA LYS A 155 -3.09 -10.29 -15.77
C LYS A 155 -3.10 -11.59 -14.95
N PHE A 156 -3.16 -11.50 -13.62
CA PHE A 156 -3.29 -12.66 -12.71
C PHE A 156 -4.62 -13.43 -12.88
N GLU A 157 -5.71 -12.73 -13.15
CA GLU A 157 -7.03 -13.35 -13.38
C GLU A 157 -7.07 -14.14 -14.70
N LEU A 158 -6.32 -13.70 -15.72
CA LEU A 158 -6.22 -14.37 -17.03
C LEU A 158 -5.34 -15.62 -17.03
N GLY A 159 -4.78 -16.01 -15.88
CA GLY A 159 -3.94 -17.20 -15.75
C GLY A 159 -2.53 -17.04 -16.30
N GLU A 160 -2.09 -15.80 -16.55
CA GLU A 160 -0.69 -15.51 -16.85
C GLU A 160 0.16 -15.73 -15.59
N VAL A 161 1.32 -16.36 -15.76
CA VAL A 161 2.26 -16.63 -14.66
C VAL A 161 2.76 -15.29 -14.12
N TYR A 162 2.70 -15.12 -12.80
CA TYR A 162 3.35 -13.98 -12.14
C TYR A 162 4.85 -14.05 -12.40
N GLU A 163 5.35 -13.17 -13.25
CA GLU A 163 6.78 -12.88 -13.33
C GLU A 163 7.07 -11.74 -12.35
N PRO A 164 7.85 -11.98 -11.27
CA PRO A 164 8.24 -10.92 -10.37
C PRO A 164 9.06 -9.88 -11.14
N LEU A 165 8.84 -8.60 -10.81
CA LEU A 165 9.67 -7.50 -11.27
C LEU A 165 11.14 -7.79 -10.93
N SER A 166 12.00 -7.82 -11.96
CA SER A 166 13.45 -7.99 -11.86
C SER A 166 14.14 -6.77 -11.28
#